data_AF-A0A5J4KZC0-F1
#
_entry.id   AF-A0A5J4KZC0-F1
#
_cell.length_a   1.000
_cell.length_b   1.000
_cell.length_c   1.000
_cell.angle_alpha   90.00
_cell.angle_beta   90.00
_cell.angle_gamma   90.00
#
_symmetry.space_group_name_H-M   'P 1'
#
loop_
_entity.id
_entity.type
_entity.pdbx_description
1 polymer ?
#
loop_
_entity_poly.entity_id
_entity_poly.type
_entity_poly.pdbx_seq_one_letter_code
_entity_poly.pdbx_strand_id
1 'polypeptide(L)'
;MNQIYTDRTHLITTGHLEGLHAFAQSIGLKREWFQGKGRFPHYDLTTPRASARAQQAGAILINPKDLIKLLNGRLPGISFTWTTPAFLSKQKSVTRRDWPEEYAKRFKEGDLLFAYDKQARFGGSKIGIIQLIADPSFESMSKMPDGDYEAEGFKYLYENPHLLPRSMKIDVSWEGFNAWRNSGGSKWVIRFRICEILNI
;
A
#
# COMPACT_ATOMS: atom_id res chain seq x y z
N MET A 1 13.97 4.92 4.24
CA MET A 1 14.33 4.83 2.81
C MET A 1 13.29 5.61 2.05
N ASN A 2 13.70 6.59 1.23
CA ASN A 2 12.75 7.41 0.49
C ASN A 2 12.19 6.59 -0.67
N GLN A 3 10.87 6.49 -0.77
CA GLN A 3 10.24 5.73 -1.84
C GLN A 3 10.32 6.51 -3.15
N ILE A 4 10.70 5.81 -4.23
CA ILE A 4 10.78 6.35 -5.58
C ILE A 4 9.62 5.80 -6.39
N TYR A 5 8.96 6.68 -7.14
CA TYR A 5 7.81 6.34 -7.99
C TYR A 5 8.03 6.80 -9.42
N THR A 6 7.42 6.09 -10.37
CA THR A 6 7.43 6.47 -11.77
C THR A 6 6.13 6.14 -12.49
N ASP A 7 5.69 7.01 -13.39
CA ASP A 7 4.61 6.74 -14.35
C ASP A 7 5.16 6.37 -15.74
N ARG A 8 6.44 6.00 -15.81
CA ARG A 8 7.28 5.77 -17.02
C ARG A 8 7.77 7.04 -17.72
N THR A 9 7.22 8.20 -17.41
CA THR A 9 7.66 9.49 -17.96
C THR A 9 8.33 10.34 -16.91
N HIS A 10 7.83 10.33 -15.69
CA HIS A 10 8.34 11.11 -14.58
C HIS A 10 8.93 10.15 -13.53
N LEU A 11 10.02 10.56 -12.89
CA LEU A 11 10.62 9.90 -11.75
C LEU A 11 10.60 10.87 -10.57
N ILE A 12 9.90 10.49 -9.50
CA ILE A 12 9.64 11.35 -8.34
C ILE A 12 9.93 10.65 -7.01
N THR A 13 9.89 11.41 -5.93
CA THR A 13 9.90 10.88 -4.56
C THR A 13 8.85 11.57 -3.70
N THR A 14 8.35 10.87 -2.68
CA THR A 14 7.58 11.42 -1.56
C THR A 14 8.47 11.90 -0.40
N GLY A 15 9.75 11.49 -0.39
CA GLY A 15 10.71 11.83 0.65
C GLY A 15 11.67 12.96 0.26
N HIS A 16 12.87 12.95 0.84
CA HIS A 16 13.91 13.95 0.56
C HIS A 16 14.48 13.81 -0.87
N LEU A 17 14.72 14.96 -1.50
CA LEU A 17 15.26 15.08 -2.86
C LEU A 17 16.64 14.42 -3.02
N GLU A 18 17.48 14.41 -2.00
CA GLU A 18 18.77 13.69 -2.03
C GLU A 18 18.60 12.21 -2.36
N GLY A 19 17.55 11.57 -1.86
CA GLY A 19 17.22 10.19 -2.22
C GLY A 19 16.84 10.03 -3.69
N LEU A 20 16.11 11.01 -4.24
CA LEU A 20 15.78 11.04 -5.67
C LEU A 20 17.03 11.24 -6.53
N HIS A 21 17.97 12.10 -6.10
CA HIS A 21 19.22 12.35 -6.82
C HIS A 21 20.15 11.13 -6.82
N ALA A 22 20.31 10.49 -5.65
CA ALA A 22 21.08 9.26 -5.53
C ALA A 22 20.48 8.14 -6.41
N PHE A 23 19.16 7.99 -6.41
CA PHE A 23 18.47 7.02 -7.27
C PHE A 23 18.64 7.35 -8.77
N ALA A 24 18.44 8.62 -9.15
CA ALA A 24 18.60 9.06 -10.53
C ALA A 24 20.03 8.80 -11.04
N GLN A 25 21.04 9.07 -10.21
CA GLN A 25 22.44 8.80 -10.52
C GLN A 25 22.70 7.30 -10.72
N SER A 26 22.15 6.43 -9.85
CA SER A 26 22.37 4.99 -9.95
C SER A 26 21.82 4.36 -11.23
N ILE A 27 20.76 4.95 -11.80
CA ILE A 27 20.21 4.55 -13.10
C ILE A 27 20.79 5.32 -14.28
N GLY A 28 21.81 6.16 -14.06
CA GLY A 28 22.55 6.89 -15.09
C GLY A 28 21.88 8.15 -15.63
N LEU A 29 21.01 8.80 -14.84
CA LEU A 29 20.53 10.16 -15.13
C LEU A 29 21.51 11.20 -14.57
N LYS A 30 21.67 12.32 -15.29
CA LYS A 30 22.54 13.41 -14.85
C LYS A 30 21.79 14.39 -13.95
N ARG A 31 22.48 14.98 -12.97
CA ARG A 31 21.90 16.00 -12.06
C ARG A 31 21.29 17.19 -12.80
N GLU A 32 21.91 17.60 -13.92
CA GLU A 32 21.45 18.70 -14.79
C GLU A 32 20.09 18.45 -15.46
N TRP A 33 19.63 17.19 -15.54
CA TRP A 33 18.31 16.84 -16.09
C TRP A 33 17.17 16.96 -15.07
N PHE A 34 17.48 17.40 -13.85
CA PHE A 34 16.49 17.54 -12.80
C PHE A 34 15.57 18.75 -13.03
N GLN A 35 14.26 18.50 -13.08
CA GLN A 35 13.21 19.51 -13.19
C GLN A 35 12.81 20.01 -11.80
N GLY A 36 13.62 20.90 -11.22
CA GLY A 36 13.43 21.38 -9.84
C GLY A 36 12.50 22.59 -9.67
N LYS A 37 12.18 23.32 -10.75
CA LYS A 37 11.46 24.61 -10.68
C LYS A 37 9.93 24.49 -10.59
N GLY A 38 9.39 23.27 -10.68
CA GLY A 38 7.96 22.99 -10.65
C GLY A 38 7.42 22.66 -9.24
N ARG A 39 6.09 22.59 -9.12
CA ARG A 39 5.41 22.17 -7.87
C ARG A 39 5.84 20.78 -7.40
N PHE A 40 6.20 19.91 -8.34
CA PHE A 40 6.61 18.54 -8.09
C PHE A 40 7.97 18.31 -8.74
N PRO A 41 9.07 18.42 -7.98
CA PRO A 41 10.41 18.20 -8.51
C PRO A 41 10.60 16.76 -9.00
N HIS A 42 11.13 16.59 -10.21
CA HIS A 42 11.20 15.27 -10.86
C HIS A 42 12.36 15.17 -11.85
N TYR A 43 12.58 13.95 -12.37
CA TYR A 43 13.33 13.72 -13.60
C TYR A 43 12.41 13.22 -14.70
N ASP A 44 12.69 13.62 -15.94
CA ASP A 44 12.03 13.07 -17.12
C ASP A 44 12.76 11.81 -17.62
N LEU A 45 12.00 10.74 -17.80
CA LEU A 45 12.41 9.47 -18.38
C LEU A 45 12.02 9.48 -19.86
N THR A 46 12.85 10.10 -20.68
CA THR A 46 12.57 10.37 -22.10
C THR A 46 12.62 9.14 -23.02
N THR A 47 13.03 7.98 -22.50
CA THR A 47 13.13 6.74 -23.29
C THR A 47 12.55 5.54 -22.54
N PRO A 48 12.00 4.53 -23.26
CA PRO A 48 11.56 3.29 -22.64
C PRO A 48 12.67 2.59 -21.84
N ARG A 49 13.92 2.71 -22.31
CA ARG A 49 15.10 2.16 -21.61
C ARG A 49 15.37 2.85 -20.28
N ALA A 50 15.14 4.16 -20.15
CA ALA A 50 15.26 4.87 -18.88
C ALA A 50 14.19 4.41 -17.88
N SER A 51 12.93 4.32 -18.33
CA SER A 51 11.82 3.76 -17.53
C SER A 51 12.07 2.33 -17.08
N ALA A 52 12.57 1.46 -17.96
CA ALA A 52 12.92 0.09 -17.63
C ALA A 52 14.02 0.03 -16.55
N ARG A 53 15.08 0.84 -16.68
CA ARG A 53 16.15 0.93 -15.65
C ARG A 53 15.60 1.41 -14.31
N ALA A 54 14.73 2.41 -14.29
CA ALA A 54 14.11 2.91 -13.07
C ALA A 54 13.31 1.80 -12.37
N GLN A 55 12.47 1.07 -13.10
CA GLN A 55 11.68 -0.03 -12.53
C GLN A 55 12.57 -1.17 -12.04
N GLN A 56 13.60 -1.55 -12.80
CA GLN A 56 14.58 -2.57 -12.38
C GLN A 56 15.36 -2.17 -11.12
N ALA A 57 15.64 -0.88 -10.95
CA ALA A 57 16.29 -0.34 -9.76
C ALA A 57 15.35 -0.17 -8.56
N GLY A 58 14.07 -0.52 -8.69
CA GLY A 58 13.10 -0.51 -7.59
C GLY A 58 12.16 0.70 -7.55
N ALA A 59 12.10 1.52 -8.60
CA ALA A 59 11.05 2.54 -8.70
C ALA A 59 9.68 1.87 -8.81
N ILE A 60 8.73 2.30 -7.99
CA ILE A 60 7.36 1.78 -8.02
C ILE A 60 6.64 2.38 -9.22
N LEU A 61 6.29 1.52 -10.18
CA LEU A 61 5.43 1.90 -11.29
C LEU A 61 4.06 2.27 -10.77
N ILE A 62 3.55 3.43 -11.17
CA ILE A 62 2.22 3.94 -10.80
C ILE A 62 1.49 4.50 -12.01
N ASN A 63 0.17 4.57 -11.92
CA ASN A 63 -0.65 5.20 -12.93
C ASN A 63 -0.48 6.74 -12.87
N PRO A 64 -0.44 7.47 -14.01
CA PRO A 64 -0.27 8.93 -14.02
C PRO A 64 -1.33 9.69 -13.18
N LYS A 65 -2.56 9.17 -13.12
CA LYS A 65 -3.62 9.75 -12.29
C LYS A 65 -3.29 9.67 -10.80
N ASP A 66 -2.67 8.59 -10.37
CA ASP A 66 -2.30 8.37 -8.97
C ASP A 66 -1.04 9.13 -8.59
N LEU A 67 -0.13 9.37 -9.53
CA LEU A 67 1.00 10.30 -9.34
C LEU A 67 0.49 11.68 -8.86
N ILE A 68 -0.48 12.25 -9.58
CA ILE A 68 -1.07 13.55 -9.23
C ILE A 68 -1.79 13.49 -7.88
N LYS A 69 -2.53 12.41 -7.60
CA LYS A 69 -3.23 12.26 -6.30
C LYS A 69 -2.25 12.12 -5.14
N LEU A 70 -1.19 11.34 -5.30
CA LEU A 70 -0.13 11.13 -4.32
C LEU A 70 0.50 12.46 -3.94
N LEU A 71 0.94 13.21 -4.95
CA LEU A 71 1.59 14.51 -4.80
C LEU A 71 0.68 15.59 -4.19
N ASN A 72 -0.64 15.48 -4.39
CA ASN A 72 -1.62 16.35 -3.75
C ASN A 72 -2.12 15.83 -2.39
N GLY A 73 -1.65 14.67 -1.92
CA GLY A 73 -2.09 14.07 -0.67
C GLY A 73 -3.54 13.56 -0.69
N ARG A 74 -4.09 13.24 -1.87
CA ARG A 74 -5.49 12.90 -2.16
C ARG A 74 -5.72 11.46 -2.65
N LEU A 75 -4.78 10.54 -2.40
CA LEU A 75 -5.05 9.13 -2.68
C LEU A 75 -6.26 8.63 -1.88
N PRO A 76 -7.04 7.69 -2.43
CA PRO A 76 -8.05 6.99 -1.66
C PRO A 76 -7.40 6.22 -0.50
N GLY A 77 -8.19 5.90 0.54
CA GLY A 77 -7.67 5.34 1.78
C GLY A 77 -8.36 4.05 2.22
N ILE A 78 -7.59 3.14 2.83
CA ILE A 78 -8.09 1.97 3.54
C ILE A 78 -7.54 1.98 4.96
N SER A 79 -8.40 1.70 5.96
CA SER A 79 -8.00 1.67 7.37
C SER A 79 -7.78 0.25 7.90
N PHE A 80 -6.76 0.02 8.72
CA PHE A 80 -6.44 -1.32 9.25
C PHE A 80 -6.87 -1.56 10.70
N THR A 81 -7.19 -0.53 11.49
CA THR A 81 -7.75 -0.62 12.84
C THR A 81 -6.88 -1.47 13.77
N TRP A 82 -7.43 -2.53 14.35
CA TRP A 82 -6.71 -3.46 15.23
C TRP A 82 -5.60 -4.25 14.52
N THR A 83 -5.62 -4.32 13.17
CA THR A 83 -4.52 -4.93 12.38
C THR A 83 -3.39 -3.93 12.02
N THR A 84 -3.46 -2.69 12.50
CA THR A 84 -2.40 -1.69 12.31
C THR A 84 -1.00 -2.17 12.74
N PRO A 85 -0.82 -2.88 13.88
CA PRO A 85 0.50 -3.38 14.25
C PRO A 85 1.10 -4.35 13.22
N ALA A 86 0.27 -5.22 12.62
CA ALA A 86 0.71 -6.13 11.57
C ALA A 86 1.06 -5.42 10.25
N PHE A 87 0.39 -4.29 9.96
CA PHE A 87 0.76 -3.42 8.84
C PHE A 87 2.12 -2.75 9.08
N LEU A 88 2.32 -2.15 10.26
CA LEU A 88 3.56 -1.45 10.61
C LEU A 88 4.77 -2.40 10.65
N SER A 89 4.56 -3.67 11.04
CA SER A 89 5.59 -4.72 10.99
C SER A 89 5.78 -5.36 9.61
N LYS A 90 5.06 -4.88 8.60
CA LYS A 90 5.08 -5.36 7.21
C LYS A 90 4.65 -6.82 7.01
N GLN A 91 3.88 -7.38 7.95
CA GLN A 91 3.35 -8.74 7.86
C GLN A 91 2.02 -8.79 7.12
N LYS A 92 1.25 -7.68 7.13
CA LYS A 92 -0.05 -7.60 6.45
C LYS A 92 0.10 -7.25 4.96
N SER A 93 -0.51 -8.05 4.09
CA SER A 93 -0.54 -7.87 2.63
C SER A 93 -1.93 -8.15 2.01
N VAL A 94 -2.91 -8.54 2.83
CA VAL A 94 -4.30 -8.79 2.41
C VAL A 94 -5.25 -8.10 3.37
N THR A 95 -6.39 -7.64 2.86
CA THR A 95 -7.52 -7.24 3.70
C THR A 95 -8.86 -7.56 3.06
N ARG A 96 -9.82 -7.99 3.88
CA ARG A 96 -11.22 -8.18 3.47
C ARG A 96 -12.13 -7.02 3.85
N ARG A 97 -13.12 -6.74 3.00
CA ARG A 97 -14.06 -5.61 3.15
C ARG A 97 -15.49 -5.95 2.78
N ASP A 98 -16.41 -5.36 3.54
CA ASP A 98 -17.84 -5.26 3.24
C ASP A 98 -18.10 -3.96 2.47
N TRP A 99 -17.86 -4.00 1.17
CA TRP A 99 -18.09 -2.87 0.29
C TRP A 99 -19.21 -3.16 -0.70
N PRO A 100 -20.03 -2.15 -1.05
CA PRO A 100 -20.84 -2.22 -2.26
C PRO A 100 -19.96 -2.45 -3.49
N GLU A 101 -20.44 -3.24 -4.44
CA GLU A 101 -19.72 -3.56 -5.67
C GLU A 101 -19.25 -2.30 -6.43
N GLU A 102 -20.12 -1.29 -6.53
CA GLU A 102 -19.81 0.00 -7.16
C GLU A 102 -18.69 0.78 -6.47
N TYR A 103 -18.42 0.52 -5.19
CA TYR A 103 -17.29 1.10 -4.49
C TYR A 103 -16.01 0.29 -4.75
N ALA A 104 -16.09 -1.04 -4.70
CA ALA A 104 -14.95 -1.92 -4.94
C ALA A 104 -14.40 -1.80 -6.37
N LYS A 105 -15.27 -1.69 -7.37
CA LYS A 105 -14.90 -1.55 -8.80
C LYS A 105 -14.11 -0.27 -9.12
N ARG A 106 -14.08 0.70 -8.22
CA ARG A 106 -13.30 1.96 -8.37
C ARG A 106 -11.80 1.73 -8.26
N PHE A 107 -11.39 0.64 -7.64
CA PHE A 107 -9.99 0.29 -7.46
C PHE A 107 -9.54 -0.68 -8.55
N LYS A 108 -8.28 -0.53 -8.95
CA LYS A 108 -7.62 -1.35 -9.96
C LYS A 108 -6.24 -1.78 -9.53
N GLU A 109 -5.76 -2.87 -10.12
CA GLU A 109 -4.36 -3.26 -10.03
C GLU A 109 -3.44 -2.07 -10.32
N GLY A 110 -2.41 -1.92 -9.50
CA GLY A 110 -1.43 -0.83 -9.60
C GLY A 110 -1.85 0.46 -8.92
N ASP A 111 -3.11 0.61 -8.49
CA ASP A 111 -3.57 1.81 -7.78
C ASP A 111 -2.81 2.00 -6.45
N LEU A 112 -2.51 3.26 -6.13
CA LEU A 112 -1.94 3.66 -4.85
C LEU A 112 -3.02 4.12 -3.87
N LEU A 113 -2.92 3.63 -2.64
CA LEU A 113 -3.85 3.97 -1.56
C LEU A 113 -3.07 4.37 -0.31
N PHE A 114 -3.62 5.31 0.46
CA PHE A 114 -3.17 5.56 1.82
C PHE A 114 -3.65 4.43 2.75
N ALA A 115 -2.73 3.93 3.56
CA ALA A 115 -3.05 3.12 4.72
C ALA A 115 -3.35 4.04 5.91
N TYR A 116 -4.45 3.79 6.62
CA TYR A 116 -4.80 4.49 7.85
C TYR A 116 -4.86 3.57 9.06
N ASP A 117 -4.57 4.10 10.24
CA ASP A 117 -4.72 3.38 11.51
C ASP A 117 -6.19 3.11 11.83
N LYS A 118 -7.09 4.07 11.59
CA LYS A 118 -8.55 3.97 11.70
C LYS A 118 -9.18 4.79 10.58
N GLN A 119 -10.50 4.74 10.43
CA GLN A 119 -11.14 5.46 9.33
C GLN A 119 -10.82 6.96 9.39
N ALA A 120 -10.39 7.55 8.27
CA ALA A 120 -9.98 8.95 8.19
C ALA A 120 -11.04 9.93 8.72
N ARG A 121 -12.32 9.66 8.45
CA ARG A 121 -13.46 10.47 8.95
C ARG A 121 -13.61 10.50 10.47
N PHE A 122 -12.99 9.56 11.19
CA PHE A 122 -12.96 9.49 12.65
C PHE A 122 -11.58 9.91 13.19
N GLY A 123 -10.88 10.77 12.47
CA GLY A 123 -9.58 11.31 12.84
C GLY A 123 -8.45 10.29 12.76
N GLY A 124 -8.50 9.37 11.78
CA GLY A 124 -7.42 8.42 11.52
C GLY A 124 -6.19 9.08 10.90
N SER A 125 -5.02 8.62 11.33
CA SER A 125 -3.71 9.03 10.83
C SER A 125 -3.27 8.14 9.67
N LYS A 126 -2.58 8.74 8.70
CA LYS A 126 -1.91 7.99 7.62
C LYS A 126 -0.70 7.28 8.20
N ILE A 127 -0.63 5.97 7.98
CA ILE A 127 0.44 5.12 8.52
C ILE A 127 1.33 4.52 7.42
N GLY A 128 0.94 4.70 6.16
CA GLY A 128 1.68 4.16 5.03
C GLY A 128 1.02 4.41 3.68
N ILE A 129 1.67 3.88 2.65
CA ILE A 129 1.17 3.82 1.28
C ILE A 129 1.24 2.37 0.84
N ILE A 130 0.15 1.88 0.23
CA ILE A 130 0.07 0.56 -0.37
C ILE A 130 -0.18 0.67 -1.87
N GLN A 131 0.22 -0.37 -2.60
CA GLN A 131 -0.17 -0.56 -3.99
C GLN A 131 -0.94 -1.85 -4.14
N LEU A 132 -2.06 -1.81 -4.85
CA LEU A 132 -2.82 -3.00 -5.19
C LEU A 132 -2.05 -3.86 -6.19
N ILE A 133 -1.96 -5.16 -5.91
CA ILE A 133 -1.25 -6.12 -6.79
C ILE A 133 -2.22 -6.91 -7.68
N ALA A 134 -3.52 -6.69 -7.52
CA ALA A 134 -4.58 -7.25 -8.35
C ALA A 134 -5.83 -6.35 -8.22
N ASP A 135 -6.74 -6.45 -9.18
CA ASP A 135 -8.10 -5.93 -9.02
C ASP A 135 -8.76 -6.57 -7.78
N PRO A 136 -9.54 -5.82 -6.97
CA PRO A 136 -10.30 -6.42 -5.90
C PRO A 136 -11.19 -7.55 -6.42
N SER A 137 -11.16 -8.70 -5.74
CA SER A 137 -11.94 -9.89 -6.07
C SER A 137 -13.05 -10.10 -5.05
N PHE A 138 -14.23 -10.51 -5.48
CA PHE A 138 -15.32 -10.88 -4.58
C PHE A 138 -15.26 -12.40 -4.32
N GLU A 139 -14.75 -12.78 -3.15
CA GLU A 139 -14.43 -14.16 -2.83
C GLU A 139 -15.29 -14.69 -1.69
N SER A 140 -15.63 -15.98 -1.77
CA SER A 140 -16.31 -16.68 -0.69
C SER A 140 -15.38 -16.85 0.50
N MET A 141 -15.87 -16.57 1.70
CA MET A 141 -15.10 -16.70 2.95
C MET A 141 -14.62 -18.14 3.17
N SER A 142 -15.43 -19.14 2.84
CA SER A 142 -15.08 -20.56 3.02
C SER A 142 -13.95 -21.04 2.10
N LYS A 143 -13.63 -20.28 1.04
CA LYS A 143 -12.53 -20.58 0.12
C LYS A 143 -11.25 -19.80 0.44
N MET A 144 -11.23 -19.06 1.55
CA MET A 144 -10.06 -18.29 1.98
C MET A 144 -8.83 -19.20 2.15
N PRO A 145 -7.69 -18.90 1.48
CA PRO A 145 -6.47 -19.67 1.62
C PRO A 145 -5.88 -19.63 3.03
N ASP A 146 -5.12 -20.66 3.41
CA ASP A 146 -4.43 -20.73 4.71
C ASP A 146 -3.37 -19.65 4.89
N GLY A 147 -2.66 -19.30 3.82
CA GLY A 147 -1.70 -18.20 3.83
C GLY A 147 -2.32 -16.84 4.18
N ASP A 148 -3.64 -16.66 4.06
CA ASP A 148 -4.29 -15.42 4.43
C ASP A 148 -4.36 -15.21 5.95
N TYR A 149 -4.09 -16.24 6.78
CA TYR A 149 -3.88 -16.06 8.22
C TYR A 149 -2.68 -15.16 8.49
N GLU A 150 -1.57 -15.40 7.79
CA GLU A 150 -0.38 -14.56 7.87
C GLU A 150 -0.61 -13.23 7.17
N ALA A 151 -1.16 -13.27 5.94
CA ALA A 151 -1.32 -12.10 5.10
C ALA A 151 -2.35 -11.08 5.63
N GLU A 152 -3.37 -11.51 6.38
CA GLU A 152 -4.27 -10.60 7.11
C GLU A 152 -3.63 -10.03 8.38
N GLY A 153 -2.52 -10.62 8.85
CA GLY A 153 -1.78 -10.20 10.04
C GLY A 153 -2.18 -10.92 11.32
N PHE A 154 -3.00 -11.98 11.26
CA PHE A 154 -3.43 -12.72 12.45
C PHE A 154 -2.24 -13.40 13.13
N LYS A 155 -1.39 -14.10 12.38
CA LYS A 155 -0.20 -14.77 12.94
C LYS A 155 0.68 -13.81 13.73
N TYR A 156 0.96 -12.63 13.16
CA TYR A 156 1.79 -11.62 13.82
C TYR A 156 1.17 -11.15 15.15
N LEU A 157 -0.15 -10.95 15.18
CA LEU A 157 -0.85 -10.51 16.40
C LEU A 157 -0.99 -11.64 17.42
N TYR A 158 -1.11 -12.88 16.97
CA TYR A 158 -1.10 -14.07 17.83
C TYR A 158 0.26 -14.23 18.54
N GLU A 159 1.36 -14.02 17.82
CA GLU A 159 2.72 -14.04 18.37
C GLU A 159 3.01 -12.80 19.23
N ASN A 160 2.27 -11.70 19.03
CA ASN A 160 2.46 -10.42 19.72
C ASN A 160 1.15 -9.91 20.36
N PRO A 161 0.54 -10.65 21.30
CA PRO A 161 -0.80 -10.35 21.82
C PRO A 161 -0.86 -9.02 22.60
N HIS A 162 0.29 -8.54 23.10
CA HIS A 162 0.40 -7.26 23.79
C HIS A 162 0.14 -6.04 22.88
N LEU A 163 0.17 -6.23 21.54
CA LEU A 163 -0.14 -5.19 20.55
C LEU A 163 -1.64 -5.08 20.26
N LEU A 164 -2.46 -6.02 20.72
CA LEU A 164 -3.91 -5.96 20.54
C LEU A 164 -4.53 -4.91 21.46
N PRO A 165 -5.58 -4.20 20.99
CA PRO A 165 -6.33 -3.29 21.85
C PRO A 165 -6.95 -4.06 23.03
N ARG A 166 -6.59 -3.67 24.26
CA ARG A 166 -7.14 -4.30 25.50
C ARG A 166 -8.66 -4.26 25.59
N SER A 167 -9.30 -3.29 24.93
CA SER A 167 -10.75 -3.12 24.91
C SER A 167 -11.49 -4.08 23.95
N MET A 168 -10.78 -4.78 23.07
CA MET A 168 -11.38 -5.71 22.11
C MET A 168 -11.01 -7.15 22.45
N LYS A 169 -12.02 -8.02 22.60
CA LYS A 169 -11.83 -9.47 22.68
C LYS A 169 -11.78 -10.04 21.26
N ILE A 170 -10.60 -9.95 20.64
CA ILE A 170 -10.35 -10.49 19.30
C ILE A 170 -9.61 -11.80 19.45
N ASP A 171 -10.18 -12.88 18.92
CA ASP A 171 -9.47 -14.14 18.78
C ASP A 171 -8.66 -14.12 17.48
N VAL A 172 -7.34 -13.95 17.63
CA VAL A 172 -6.39 -13.94 16.51
C VAL A 172 -5.70 -15.29 16.30
N SER A 173 -6.12 -16.33 17.03
CA SER A 173 -5.61 -17.69 16.83
C SER A 173 -6.01 -18.27 15.47
N TRP A 174 -5.43 -19.41 15.12
CA TRP A 174 -5.82 -20.18 13.95
C TRP A 174 -7.29 -20.61 14.02
N GLU A 175 -7.76 -20.99 15.21
CA GLU A 175 -9.14 -21.36 15.48
C GLU A 175 -10.09 -20.17 15.27
N GLY A 176 -9.74 -19.00 15.81
CA GLY A 176 -10.49 -17.76 15.62
C GLY A 176 -10.56 -17.33 14.16
N PHE A 177 -9.45 -17.43 13.43
CA PHE A 177 -9.40 -17.20 12.00
C PHE A 177 -10.26 -18.20 11.22
N ASN A 178 -10.23 -19.49 11.55
CA ASN A 178 -11.08 -20.49 10.92
C ASN A 178 -12.57 -20.30 11.25
N ALA A 179 -12.90 -19.88 12.47
CA ALA A 179 -14.26 -19.52 12.83
C ALA A 179 -14.77 -18.34 11.97
N TRP A 180 -13.93 -17.32 11.78
CA TRP A 180 -14.25 -16.19 10.89
C TRP A 180 -14.36 -16.61 9.42
N ARG A 181 -13.45 -17.44 8.92
CA ARG A 181 -13.48 -18.05 7.59
C ARG A 181 -14.78 -18.84 7.35
N ASN A 182 -15.23 -19.57 8.36
CA ASN A 182 -16.40 -20.44 8.30
C ASN A 182 -17.71 -19.74 8.69
N SER A 183 -17.68 -18.45 9.05
CA SER A 183 -18.91 -17.68 9.34
C SER A 183 -19.80 -17.49 8.11
N GLY A 184 -19.32 -17.86 6.92
CA GLY A 184 -20.05 -17.77 5.67
C GLY A 184 -19.99 -16.38 5.03
N GLY A 185 -20.66 -16.27 3.89
CA GLY A 185 -20.70 -15.05 3.07
C GLY A 185 -19.51 -14.88 2.13
N SER A 186 -19.46 -13.71 1.52
CA SER A 186 -18.41 -13.29 0.58
C SER A 186 -17.93 -11.89 0.93
N LYS A 187 -16.66 -11.61 0.68
CA LYS A 187 -16.04 -10.30 0.93
C LYS A 187 -15.26 -9.87 -0.29
N TRP A 188 -15.10 -8.55 -0.44
CA TRP A 188 -14.07 -8.02 -1.33
C TRP A 188 -12.70 -8.27 -0.70
N VAL A 189 -11.83 -8.95 -1.43
CA VAL A 189 -10.45 -9.24 -1.05
C VAL A 189 -9.55 -8.23 -1.78
N ILE A 190 -8.75 -7.52 -1.00
CA ILE A 190 -7.80 -6.54 -1.50
C ILE A 190 -6.41 -7.07 -1.17
N ARG A 191 -5.67 -7.44 -2.21
CA ARG A 191 -4.27 -7.87 -2.11
C ARG A 191 -3.37 -6.69 -2.46
N PHE A 192 -2.36 -6.44 -1.63
CA PHE A 192 -1.51 -5.28 -1.77
C PHE A 192 -0.08 -5.55 -1.33
N ARG A 193 0.83 -4.71 -1.82
CA ARG A 193 2.18 -4.57 -1.28
C ARG A 193 2.32 -3.25 -0.55
N ILE A 194 3.12 -3.24 0.51
CA ILE A 194 3.45 -2.02 1.25
C ILE A 194 4.55 -1.29 0.48
N CYS A 195 4.27 -0.06 0.08
CA CYS A 195 5.24 0.81 -0.59
C CYS A 195 6.03 1.62 0.42
N GLU A 196 5.34 2.18 1.42
CA GLU A 196 5.94 3.07 2.41
C GLU A 196 5.26 2.87 3.76
N ILE A 197 6.07 2.87 4.84
CA ILE A 197 5.59 3.07 6.21
C ILE A 197 5.91 4.51 6.57
N LEU A 198 4.89 5.26 6.99
CA LEU A 198 5.06 6.63 7.45
C LEU A 198 5.37 6.58 8.93
N ASN A 199 6.42 7.29 9.35
CA ASN A 199 6.71 7.47 10.77
C ASN A 199 5.56 8.27 11.39
N ILE A 200 4.97 7.73 12.45
CA ILE A 200 3.86 8.31 13.23
C ILE A 200 4.36 8.68 14.62
#